data_AF-A0A1H9PTA7-F1
#
_entry.id   AF-A0A1H9PTA7-F1
#
_cell.length_a   1.000
_cell.length_b   1.000
_cell.length_c   1.000
_cell.angle_alpha   90.00
_cell.angle_beta   90.00
_cell.angle_gamma   90.00
#
_symmetry.space_group_name_H-M   'P 1'
#
loop_
_entity.id
_entity.type
_entity.pdbx_description
1 polymer ?
#
loop_
_entity_poly.entity_id
_entity_poly.type
_entity_poly.pdbx_seq_one_letter_code
_entity_poly.pdbx_strand_id
1 'polypeptide(L)'
;MAGGGREWTLTASRLELGGLDFAGVVDALVNGQVVKVLKFTAGDMKIKDLVQTAQVAPGVKLVTAARPGSTSTVSPGRIELFTVQLKGNLDLLGIKIPVDYTAAHPPPINAPFAVFTDVTVRNTDLIGGTLTIPGARISVVPDQAPAERR
;
A
#
# COMPACT_ATOMS: atom_id res chain seq x y z
N MET A 1 13.43 -16.81 14.44
CA MET A 1 12.10 -16.35 14.84
C MET A 1 11.59 -15.42 13.76
N ALA A 2 10.55 -15.80 13.02
CA ALA A 2 9.95 -14.92 12.02
C ALA A 2 9.31 -13.75 12.77
N GLY A 3 9.94 -12.59 12.74
CA GLY A 3 9.36 -11.37 13.32
C GLY A 3 8.09 -11.07 12.55
N GLY A 4 6.92 -11.29 13.15
CA GLY A 4 5.65 -10.94 12.54
C GLY A 4 5.71 -9.50 12.06
N GLY A 5 5.49 -9.30 10.76
CA GLY A 5 5.64 -8.01 10.10
C GLY A 5 4.84 -6.92 10.82
N ARG A 6 5.34 -5.69 10.78
CA ARG A 6 4.56 -4.54 11.24
C ARG A 6 3.76 -4.00 10.07
N GLU A 7 2.53 -3.63 10.36
CA GLU A 7 1.70 -2.95 9.41
C GLU A 7 2.27 -1.57 9.06
N TRP A 8 2.24 -1.24 7.78
CA TRP A 8 2.59 0.07 7.25
C TRP A 8 1.49 0.56 6.31
N THR A 9 1.37 1.88 6.24
CA THR A 9 0.40 2.56 5.37
C THR A 9 1.13 3.23 4.24
N LEU A 10 0.57 3.13 3.04
CA LEU A 10 0.97 3.89 1.86
C LEU A 10 -0.20 4.72 1.39
N THR A 11 0.04 6.01 1.19
CA THR A 11 -0.88 6.89 0.51
C THR A 11 -0.27 7.35 -0.80
N ALA A 12 -1.12 7.50 -1.81
CA ALA A 12 -0.73 8.00 -3.12
C ALA A 12 -1.88 8.73 -3.79
N SER A 13 -1.58 9.76 -4.57
CA SER A 13 -2.60 10.43 -5.39
C SER A 13 -3.04 9.54 -6.55
N ARG A 14 -2.14 8.66 -7.03
CA ARG A 14 -2.42 7.66 -8.05
C ARG A 14 -1.54 6.43 -7.87
N LEU A 15 -2.14 5.25 -7.96
CA LEU A 15 -1.47 3.95 -7.93
C LEU A 15 -1.83 3.18 -9.19
N GLU A 16 -0.84 2.85 -10.01
CA GLU A 16 -1.01 1.98 -11.17
C GLU A 16 -0.34 0.65 -10.89
N LEU A 17 -1.05 -0.44 -11.16
CA LEU A 17 -0.59 -1.82 -10.98
C LEU A 17 -0.63 -2.50 -12.35
N GLY A 18 0.52 -2.96 -12.82
CA GLY A 18 0.68 -3.70 -14.07
C GLY A 18 0.93 -5.18 -13.82
N GLY A 19 0.32 -6.05 -14.63
CA GLY A 19 0.41 -7.50 -14.45
C GLY A 19 -0.19 -7.96 -13.11
N LEU A 20 -1.26 -7.30 -12.69
CA LEU A 20 -1.92 -7.53 -11.40
C LEU A 20 -2.68 -8.86 -11.40
N ASP A 21 -2.58 -9.57 -10.29
CA ASP A 21 -3.31 -10.80 -10.02
C ASP A 21 -3.73 -10.83 -8.55
N PHE A 22 -5.03 -10.99 -8.29
CA PHE A 22 -5.54 -11.26 -6.95
C PHE A 22 -5.44 -12.75 -6.64
N ALA A 23 -4.44 -13.12 -5.84
CA ALA A 23 -4.13 -14.49 -5.47
C ALA A 23 -5.00 -15.03 -4.32
N GLY A 24 -5.97 -14.25 -3.83
CA GLY A 24 -6.94 -14.66 -2.82
C GLY A 24 -6.67 -14.07 -1.42
N VAL A 25 -7.39 -14.59 -0.43
CA VAL A 25 -7.24 -14.22 0.98
C VAL A 25 -6.32 -15.22 1.66
N VAL A 26 -5.28 -14.74 2.34
CA VAL A 26 -4.29 -15.56 3.05
C VAL A 26 -4.16 -15.12 4.50
N ASP A 27 -3.59 -15.98 5.33
CA ASP A 27 -3.24 -15.66 6.70
C ASP A 27 -1.84 -15.02 6.74
N ALA A 28 -1.69 -13.92 7.49
CA ALA A 28 -0.43 -13.23 7.75
C ALA A 28 -0.24 -13.04 9.25
N LEU A 29 1.02 -12.99 9.71
CA LEU A 29 1.35 -12.75 11.11
C LEU A 29 1.71 -11.27 11.31
N VAL A 30 0.87 -10.54 12.03
CA VAL A 30 1.09 -9.12 12.35
C VAL A 30 1.16 -8.97 13.86
N ASN A 31 2.30 -8.46 14.37
CA ASN A 31 2.52 -8.29 15.81
C ASN A 31 2.20 -9.55 16.66
N GLY A 32 2.47 -10.74 16.11
CA GLY A 32 2.21 -12.02 16.79
C GLY A 32 0.76 -12.51 16.73
N GLN A 33 -0.13 -11.80 16.04
CA GLN A 33 -1.50 -12.22 15.78
C GLN A 33 -1.68 -12.65 14.33
N VAL A 34 -2.45 -13.71 14.12
CA VAL A 34 -2.83 -14.15 12.78
C VAL A 34 -4.00 -13.29 12.29
N VAL A 35 -3.82 -12.65 11.14
CA VAL A 35 -4.84 -11.81 10.49
C VAL A 35 -5.04 -12.25 9.04
N LYS A 36 -6.27 -12.11 8.53
CA LYS A 36 -6.57 -12.38 7.12
C LYS A 36 -6.27 -11.15 6.28
N VAL A 37 -5.52 -11.33 5.19
CA VAL A 37 -5.10 -10.27 4.27
C VAL A 37 -5.36 -10.68 2.83
N LEU A 38 -5.50 -9.68 1.96
CA LEU A 38 -5.54 -9.86 0.51
C LEU A 38 -4.11 -10.11 0.01
N LYS A 39 -3.91 -11.16 -0.78
CA LYS A 39 -2.66 -11.39 -1.49
C LYS A 39 -2.81 -10.94 -2.94
N PHE A 40 -1.94 -10.04 -3.38
CA PHE A 40 -1.80 -9.67 -4.79
C PHE A 40 -0.42 -10.05 -5.31
N THR A 41 -0.33 -10.31 -6.60
CA THR A 41 0.95 -10.23 -7.32
C THR A 41 0.89 -9.18 -8.42
N ALA A 42 2.02 -8.54 -8.71
CA ALA A 42 2.14 -7.54 -9.76
C ALA A 42 3.50 -7.66 -10.46
N GLY A 43 3.56 -7.24 -11.73
CA GLY A 43 4.80 -7.13 -12.49
C GLY A 43 5.50 -5.78 -12.30
N ASP A 44 4.72 -4.71 -12.18
CA ASP A 44 5.22 -3.37 -11.88
C ASP A 44 4.18 -2.54 -11.13
N MET A 45 4.67 -1.53 -10.40
CA MET A 45 3.83 -0.53 -9.76
C MET A 45 4.37 0.87 -9.99
N LYS A 46 3.46 1.82 -10.22
CA LYS A 46 3.77 3.26 -10.24
C LYS A 46 2.95 3.96 -9.18
N ILE A 47 3.61 4.76 -8.35
CA ILE A 47 3.03 5.34 -7.14
C ILE A 47 3.29 6.84 -7.15
N LYS A 48 2.29 7.62 -7.52
CA LYS A 48 2.38 9.08 -7.59
C LYS A 48 2.19 9.69 -6.20
N ASP A 49 3.05 10.65 -5.86
CA ASP A 49 3.03 11.34 -4.57
C ASP A 49 3.12 10.37 -3.38
N LEU A 50 4.01 9.37 -3.50
CA LEU A 50 4.21 8.34 -2.48
C LEU A 50 4.48 8.94 -1.10
N VAL A 51 3.69 8.53 -0.11
CA VAL A 51 4.02 8.65 1.31
C VAL A 51 3.81 7.29 1.97
N GLN A 52 4.86 6.75 2.57
CA GLN A 52 4.81 5.55 3.39
C GLN A 52 4.97 5.93 4.86
N THR A 53 4.18 5.32 5.72
CA THR A 53 4.23 5.53 7.16
C THR A 53 4.22 4.18 7.87
N ALA A 54 5.19 3.96 8.77
CA ALA A 54 5.30 2.75 9.56
C ALA A 54 5.59 3.09 11.03
N GLN A 55 4.99 2.36 11.97
CA GLN A 55 5.27 2.57 13.39
C GLN A 55 6.59 1.89 13.78
N VAL A 56 7.55 2.66 14.27
CA VAL A 56 8.88 2.17 14.67
C VAL A 56 9.03 1.98 16.18
N ALA A 57 8.27 2.72 16.97
CA ALA A 57 8.11 2.54 18.41
C ALA A 57 6.71 3.00 18.85
N PRO A 58 6.23 2.66 20.06
CA PRO A 58 4.95 3.18 20.57
C PRO A 58 4.89 4.70 20.46
N GLY A 59 3.91 5.22 19.71
CA GLY A 59 3.74 6.66 19.49
C GLY A 59 4.78 7.32 18.57
N VAL A 60 5.57 6.55 17.82
CA VAL A 60 6.61 7.08 16.90
C VAL A 60 6.48 6.44 15.51
N LYS A 61 6.40 7.30 14.49
CA LYS A 61 6.27 6.90 13.08
C LYS A 61 7.51 7.26 12.29
N LEU A 62 7.95 6.34 11.44
CA LEU A 62 8.85 6.62 10.33
C LEU A 62 7.99 6.96 9.12
N VAL A 63 8.28 8.10 8.49
CA VAL A 63 7.62 8.57 7.28
C VAL A 63 8.65 8.66 6.17
N THR A 64 8.38 8.00 5.05
CA THR A 64 9.16 8.08 3.82
C THR A 64 8.29 8.70 2.74
N ALA A 65 8.64 9.89 2.27
CA ALA A 65 7.89 10.62 1.25
C ALA A 65 8.72 10.83 0.00
N ALA A 66 8.09 10.68 -1.17
CA ALA A 66 8.66 11.13 -2.44
C ALA A 66 8.63 12.66 -2.54
N ARG A 67 9.41 13.21 -3.48
CA ARG A 67 9.24 14.61 -3.87
C ARG A 67 7.81 14.82 -4.38
N PRO A 68 7.10 15.90 -3.97
CA PRO A 68 5.78 16.21 -4.51
C PRO A 68 5.76 16.28 -6.05
N GLY A 69 4.69 15.76 -6.64
CA GLY A 69 4.47 15.63 -8.07
C GLY A 69 5.22 14.49 -8.75
N SER A 70 6.07 13.75 -8.03
CA SER A 70 6.88 12.67 -8.61
C SER A 70 6.19 11.30 -8.53
N THR A 71 6.68 10.37 -9.35
CA THR A 71 6.19 8.98 -9.41
C THR A 71 7.30 8.05 -8.97
N SER A 72 7.06 7.34 -7.86
CA SER A 72 7.89 6.21 -7.44
C SER A 72 7.55 4.97 -8.24
N THR A 73 8.50 4.06 -8.41
CA THR A 73 8.31 2.81 -9.15
C THR A 73 8.72 1.61 -8.31
N VAL A 74 8.03 0.48 -8.48
CA VAL A 74 8.50 -0.82 -8.00
C VAL A 74 8.65 -1.73 -9.21
N SER A 75 9.90 -2.01 -9.57
CA SER A 75 10.30 -2.83 -10.72
C SER A 75 11.83 -3.04 -10.70
N PRO A 76 12.40 -3.95 -11.50
CA PRO A 76 11.75 -5.10 -12.12
C PRO A 76 11.54 -6.24 -11.12
N GLY A 77 10.72 -7.23 -11.49
CA GLY A 77 10.54 -8.49 -10.76
C GLY A 77 9.11 -8.72 -10.29
N ARG A 78 8.76 -9.98 -10.01
CA ARG A 78 7.46 -10.34 -9.42
C ARG A 78 7.35 -9.71 -8.03
N ILE A 79 6.33 -8.91 -7.84
CA ILE A 79 5.99 -8.28 -6.57
C ILE A 79 4.86 -9.08 -5.95
N GLU A 80 4.99 -9.45 -4.68
CA GLU A 80 3.88 -9.97 -3.88
C GLU A 80 3.51 -8.92 -2.82
N LEU A 81 2.22 -8.54 -2.77
CA LEU A 81 1.69 -7.60 -1.78
C LEU A 81 0.72 -8.31 -0.85
N PHE A 82 0.89 -8.07 0.44
CA PHE A 82 0.01 -8.58 1.49
C PHE A 82 -0.72 -7.41 2.12
N THR A 83 -1.97 -7.24 1.74
CA THR A 83 -2.76 -6.03 1.96
C THR A 83 -3.89 -6.29 2.95
N VAL A 84 -3.86 -5.58 4.08
CA VAL A 84 -4.95 -5.57 5.07
C VAL A 84 -6.17 -4.85 4.50
N GLN A 85 -5.93 -3.69 3.88
CA GLN A 85 -6.98 -2.84 3.31
C GLN A 85 -6.45 -2.05 2.12
N LEU A 86 -7.23 -1.97 1.04
CA LEU A 86 -7.01 -1.06 -0.08
C LEU A 86 -8.26 -0.17 -0.23
N LYS A 87 -8.11 1.10 0.11
CA LYS A 87 -9.20 2.08 0.04
C LYS A 87 -8.84 3.22 -0.90
N GLY A 88 -9.78 3.64 -1.74
CA GLY A 88 -9.57 4.74 -2.69
C GLY A 88 -10.63 4.72 -3.78
N ASN A 89 -10.28 5.21 -4.97
CA ASN A 89 -11.16 5.19 -6.13
C ASN A 89 -10.54 4.37 -7.25
N LEU A 90 -11.16 3.25 -7.62
CA LEU A 90 -10.82 2.50 -8.82
C LEU A 90 -11.21 3.32 -10.06
N ASP A 91 -10.24 3.60 -10.93
CA ASP A 91 -10.39 4.36 -12.16
C ASP A 91 -10.57 3.38 -13.34
N LEU A 92 -11.80 3.29 -13.84
CA LEU A 92 -12.15 2.52 -15.03
C LEU A 92 -12.41 3.50 -16.18
N LEU A 93 -11.35 3.80 -16.93
CA LEU A 93 -11.40 4.66 -18.12
C LEU A 93 -12.02 6.05 -17.83
N GLY A 94 -11.67 6.65 -16.69
CA GLY A 94 -12.17 7.96 -16.25
C GLY A 94 -13.38 7.91 -15.31
N ILE A 95 -14.02 6.74 -15.16
CA ILE A 95 -15.07 6.55 -14.15
C ILE A 95 -14.42 6.15 -12.83
N LYS A 96 -14.60 6.98 -11.79
CA LYS A 96 -14.08 6.74 -10.45
C LYS A 96 -15.11 6.01 -9.59
N ILE A 97 -14.79 4.79 -9.19
CA ILE A 97 -15.63 3.95 -8.33
C ILE A 97 -14.98 3.86 -6.94
N PRO A 98 -15.62 4.35 -5.86
CA PRO A 98 -15.11 4.19 -4.52
C PRO A 98 -14.99 2.71 -4.13
N VAL A 99 -13.86 2.34 -3.53
CA VAL A 99 -13.58 0.96 -3.10
C VAL A 99 -12.98 0.95 -1.70
N ASP A 100 -13.27 -0.13 -0.97
CA ASP A 100 -12.70 -0.43 0.35
C ASP A 100 -12.50 -1.95 0.43
N TYR A 101 -11.43 -2.43 -0.20
CA TYR A 101 -11.15 -3.86 -0.30
C TYR A 101 -10.46 -4.36 0.96
N THR A 102 -10.99 -5.44 1.53
CA THR A 102 -10.48 -6.12 2.73
C THR A 102 -10.68 -7.62 2.58
N ALA A 103 -10.14 -8.44 3.48
CA ALA A 103 -10.41 -9.88 3.47
C ALA A 103 -11.91 -10.24 3.55
N ALA A 104 -12.73 -9.39 4.20
CA ALA A 104 -14.19 -9.57 4.28
C ALA A 104 -14.93 -9.08 3.02
N HIS A 105 -14.34 -8.12 2.31
CA HIS A 105 -14.88 -7.54 1.07
C HIS A 105 -13.78 -7.53 0.01
N PRO A 106 -13.37 -8.70 -0.52
CA PRO A 106 -12.30 -8.76 -1.50
C PRO A 106 -12.72 -8.11 -2.83
N PRO A 107 -11.76 -7.80 -3.72
CA PRO A 107 -12.09 -7.35 -5.06
C PRO A 107 -13.01 -8.37 -5.77
N PRO A 108 -14.09 -7.92 -6.44
CA PRO A 108 -15.07 -8.84 -7.01
C PRO A 108 -14.57 -9.55 -8.27
N ILE A 109 -13.57 -8.97 -8.95
CA ILE A 109 -13.03 -9.45 -10.23
C ILE A 109 -11.51 -9.29 -10.20
N ASN A 110 -10.80 -10.27 -10.76
CA ASN A 110 -9.37 -10.19 -10.99
C ASN A 110 -9.08 -9.42 -12.29
N ALA A 111 -8.21 -8.41 -12.24
CA ALA A 111 -7.91 -7.55 -13.37
C ALA A 111 -6.39 -7.45 -13.60
N PRO A 112 -5.90 -7.64 -14.85
CA PRO A 112 -4.46 -7.61 -15.15
C PRO A 112 -3.84 -6.21 -15.01
N PHE A 113 -4.67 -5.17 -15.03
CA PHE A 113 -4.26 -3.79 -14.82
C PHE A 113 -5.29 -3.11 -13.93
N ALA A 114 -4.81 -2.34 -12.96
CA ALA A 114 -5.68 -1.52 -12.13
C ALA A 114 -5.05 -0.16 -11.88
N VAL A 115 -5.91 0.85 -11.83
CA VAL A 115 -5.53 2.23 -11.53
C VAL A 115 -6.41 2.69 -10.39
N PHE A 116 -5.79 3.19 -9.32
CA PHE A 116 -6.48 3.81 -8.20
C PHE A 116 -6.08 5.27 -8.08
N THR A 117 -7.02 6.09 -7.63
CA THR A 117 -6.76 7.49 -7.25
C THR A 117 -7.15 7.71 -5.79
N ASP A 118 -6.47 8.66 -5.14
CA ASP A 118 -6.67 9.01 -3.74
C ASP A 118 -6.64 7.78 -2.83
N VAL A 119 -5.59 6.97 -3.00
CA VAL A 119 -5.51 5.63 -2.41
C VAL A 119 -4.78 5.67 -1.06
N THR A 120 -5.32 4.91 -0.11
CA THR A 120 -4.66 4.50 1.12
C THR A 120 -4.62 2.98 1.16
N VAL A 121 -3.42 2.42 1.20
CA VAL A 121 -3.17 0.98 1.28
C VAL A 121 -2.51 0.67 2.59
N ARG A 122 -3.09 -0.25 3.35
CA ARG A 122 -2.50 -0.81 4.57
C ARG A 122 -1.96 -2.19 4.25
N ASN A 123 -0.67 -2.39 4.46
CA ASN A 123 0.04 -3.61 4.08
C ASN A 123 0.78 -4.20 5.27
N THR A 124 0.95 -5.51 5.26
CA THR A 124 1.84 -6.22 6.19
C THR A 124 3.21 -6.38 5.57
N ASP A 125 3.25 -6.84 4.32
CA ASP A 125 4.46 -7.24 3.63
C ASP A 125 4.41 -6.85 2.15
N LEU A 126 5.59 -6.58 1.60
CA LEU A 126 5.84 -6.48 0.17
C LEU A 126 7.12 -7.24 -0.11
N ILE A 127 7.05 -8.19 -1.02
CA ILE A 127 8.17 -9.08 -1.36
C ILE A 127 8.48 -8.94 -2.85
N GLY A 128 9.76 -8.73 -3.17
CA GLY A 128 10.21 -8.59 -4.55
C GLY A 128 10.08 -7.17 -5.11
N GLY A 129 10.63 -6.98 -6.31
CA GLY A 129 10.76 -5.67 -6.93
C GLY A 129 11.86 -4.79 -6.31
N THR A 130 12.22 -3.70 -6.98
CA THR A 130 13.06 -2.64 -6.42
C THR A 130 12.27 -1.34 -6.35
N LEU A 131 12.09 -0.81 -5.14
CA LEU A 131 11.42 0.47 -4.91
C LEU A 131 12.38 1.64 -5.18
N THR A 132 12.06 2.45 -6.18
CA THR A 132 12.77 3.70 -6.49
C THR A 132 11.89 4.89 -6.13
N ILE A 133 12.41 5.80 -5.29
CA ILE A 133 11.67 6.95 -4.76
C ILE A 133 12.40 8.25 -5.14
N PRO A 134 11.90 9.01 -6.12
CA PRO A 134 12.54 10.26 -6.53
C PRO A 134 12.56 11.31 -5.41
N GLY A 135 13.76 11.75 -5.05
CA GLY A 135 13.93 12.79 -4.01
C GLY A 135 13.39 12.38 -2.65
N ALA A 136 13.54 11.10 -2.29
CA ALA A 136 13.09 10.54 -1.03
C ALA A 136 13.49 11.42 0.17
N ARG A 137 12.53 11.67 1.05
CA ARG A 137 12.75 12.28 2.36
C ARG A 137 12.26 11.31 3.42
N ILE A 138 13.11 11.07 4.40
CA ILE A 138 12.82 10.18 5.52
C ILE A 138 12.81 11.02 6.79
N SER A 139 11.74 10.93 7.57
CA SER A 139 11.59 11.63 8.84
C SER A 139 11.01 10.71 9.90
N VAL A 140 11.45 10.90 11.14
CA VAL A 140 10.85 10.26 12.32
C VAL A 140 10.01 11.31 13.03
N VAL A 141 8.73 11.04 13.20
CA VAL A 141 7.77 11.99 13.78
C VAL A 141 7.02 11.35 14.95
N PRO A 142 6.64 12.12 15.97
CA PRO A 142 5.65 11.68 16.94
C PRO A 142 4.36 11.31 16.22
N ASP A 143 3.70 10.24 16.68
CA ASP A 143 2.38 9.86 16.21
C ASP A 143 1.36 10.84 16.79
N GLN A 144 1.28 12.04 16.20
CA GLN A 144 0.25 12.99 16.55
C GLN A 144 -1.06 12.52 15.93
N ALA A 145 -2.07 12.26 16.77
CA ALA A 145 -3.45 12.17 16.32
C ALA A 145 -3.76 13.43 15.46
N PRO A 146 -4.56 13.31 14.38
CA PRO A 146 -4.87 14.46 13.55
C PRO A 146 -5.39 15.57 14.47
N ALA A 147 -4.71 16.71 14.47
CA ALA A 147 -5.24 17.92 15.08
C ALA A 147 -6.60 18.15 14.42
N GLU A 148 -7.67 18.04 15.21
CA GLU A 148 -8.97 18.55 14.82
C GLU A 148 -8.73 20.00 14.37
N ARG A 149 -8.75 20.22 13.05
CA ARG A 149 -8.85 21.57 12.51
C ARG A 149 -10.22 22.06 12.94
N ARG A 150 -10.27 22.79 14.06
CA ARG A 150 -11.37 23.69 14.39
C ARG A 150 -11.41 24.84 13.40
#